data_AF-A0A061LTX3-F1
#
_entry.id   AF-A0A061LTX3-F1
#
_cell.length_a   1.000
_cell.length_b   1.000
_cell.length_c   1.000
_cell.angle_alpha   90.00
_cell.angle_beta   90.00
_cell.angle_gamma   90.00
#
_symmetry.space_group_name_H-M   'P 1'
#
loop_
_entity.id
_entity.type
_entity.pdbx_description
1 polymer ?
#
loop_
_entity_poly.entity_id
_entity_poly.type
_entity_poly.pdbx_seq_one_letter_code
_entity_poly.pdbx_strand_id
1 'polypeptide(L)'
;MGRRPLREAAETKTASTRHWVVLVASAALEAVWAIALKESHGFTVPAPSVVFFIANPISMFGLGYAMRGLPVSVAYAIWTGLGAALTVGASFLLGTESPSAPKLLFLAGIIGCVIGLKFAKEPGQDGDPDPDPGASSAPDPGRATEPSPTPTSTPRRPGRG
;
A
#
# COMPACT_ATOMS: atom_id res chain seq x y z
N MET A 1 21.53 -34.59 0.33
CA MET A 1 21.73 -34.08 -1.03
C MET A 1 20.37 -33.60 -1.53
N GLY A 2 20.21 -32.31 -1.80
CA GLY A 2 18.92 -31.70 -2.17
C GLY A 2 18.57 -30.47 -1.34
N ARG A 3 19.41 -29.42 -1.42
CA ARG A 3 19.01 -28.09 -0.93
C ARG A 3 17.78 -27.70 -1.74
N ARG A 4 16.63 -27.57 -1.09
CA ARG A 4 15.45 -26.95 -1.69
C ARG A 4 15.89 -25.62 -2.30
N PRO A 5 15.55 -25.30 -3.56
CA PRO A 5 15.87 -24.01 -4.12
C PRO A 5 15.06 -22.94 -3.38
N LEU A 6 15.65 -22.36 -2.32
CA LEU A 6 15.19 -21.15 -1.61
C LEU A 6 15.25 -19.89 -2.51
N ARG A 7 15.05 -20.09 -3.81
CA ARG A 7 15.20 -19.15 -4.91
C ARG A 7 14.12 -19.41 -5.96
N GLU A 8 12.95 -19.90 -5.56
CA GLU A 8 11.76 -19.65 -6.36
C GLU A 8 11.50 -18.16 -6.29
N ALA A 9 12.07 -17.47 -7.27
CA ALA A 9 11.66 -16.17 -7.79
C ALA A 9 10.93 -15.29 -6.76
N ALA A 10 11.69 -14.41 -6.11
CA ALA A 10 11.20 -13.05 -5.97
C ALA A 10 10.96 -12.56 -7.41
N GLU A 11 9.80 -12.92 -7.95
CA GLU A 11 9.35 -12.56 -9.29
C GLU A 11 9.13 -11.05 -9.20
N THR A 12 10.21 -10.33 -9.43
CA THR A 12 10.25 -8.87 -9.44
C THR A 12 9.40 -8.51 -10.64
N LYS A 13 8.11 -8.30 -10.39
CA LYS A 13 7.11 -7.95 -11.38
C LYS A 13 7.54 -6.60 -11.96
N THR A 14 8.39 -6.67 -12.98
CA THR A 14 9.02 -5.51 -13.57
C THR A 14 7.89 -4.76 -14.27
N ALA A 15 7.59 -3.56 -13.77
CA ALA A 15 6.52 -2.76 -14.32
C ALA A 15 6.77 -2.54 -15.82
N SER A 16 5.95 -3.16 -16.67
CA SER A 16 6.00 -2.91 -18.11
C SER A 16 5.81 -1.42 -18.39
N THR A 17 6.53 -0.87 -19.36
CA THR A 17 6.44 0.54 -19.83
C THR A 17 4.99 1.02 -19.97
N ARG A 18 4.07 0.13 -20.35
CA ARG A 18 2.63 0.44 -20.45
C ARG A 18 2.03 0.93 -19.13
N HIS A 19 2.38 0.34 -17.98
CA HIS A 19 1.85 0.78 -16.68
C HIS A 19 2.28 2.19 -16.34
N TRP A 20 3.53 2.55 -16.64
CA TRP A 20 4.07 3.90 -16.43
C TRP A 20 3.41 4.94 -17.32
N VAL A 21 3.23 4.63 -18.61
CA VAL A 21 2.54 5.53 -19.55
C VAL A 21 1.09 5.74 -19.12
N VAL A 22 0.38 4.67 -18.75
CA VAL A 22 -1.00 4.77 -18.28
C VAL A 22 -1.08 5.54 -16.96
N LEU A 23 -0.11 5.39 -16.07
CA LEU A 23 -0.05 6.16 -14.81
C LEU A 23 0.07 7.66 -15.06
N VAL A 24 0.99 8.07 -15.93
CA VAL A 24 1.18 9.49 -16.26
C VAL A 24 -0.05 10.07 -16.96
N ALA A 25 -0.65 9.33 -17.90
CA ALA A 25 -1.89 9.73 -18.56
C ALA A 25 -3.06 9.85 -17.57
N SER A 26 -3.17 8.90 -16.64
CA SER A 26 -4.17 8.90 -15.56
C SER A 26 -4.01 10.11 -14.64
N ALA A 27 -2.78 10.49 -14.28
CA ALA A 27 -2.47 11.67 -13.47
C ALA A 27 -2.75 12.98 -14.23
N ALA A 28 -2.52 13.03 -15.55
CA ALA A 28 -2.90 14.18 -16.36
C ALA A 28 -4.43 14.35 -16.42
N LEU A 29 -5.18 13.25 -16.58
CA LEU A 29 -6.64 13.25 -16.49
C LEU A 29 -7.13 13.65 -15.09
N GLU A 30 -6.34 13.39 -14.05
CA GLU A 30 -6.65 13.85 -12.70
C GLU A 30 -6.80 15.36 -12.65
N ALA A 31 -5.82 16.07 -13.21
CA ALA A 31 -5.88 17.52 -13.29
C ALA A 31 -7.08 18.01 -14.09
N VAL A 32 -7.43 17.33 -15.19
CA VAL A 32 -8.58 17.69 -16.02
C VAL A 32 -9.88 17.57 -15.23
N TRP A 33 -10.14 16.45 -14.56
CA TRP A 33 -11.39 16.30 -13.81
C TRP A 33 -11.41 17.19 -12.56
N ALA A 34 -10.27 17.45 -11.91
CA ALA A 34 -10.19 18.31 -10.74
C ALA A 34 -10.56 19.76 -11.08
N ILE A 35 -10.04 20.28 -12.21
CA ILE A 35 -10.39 21.61 -12.70
C ILE A 35 -11.86 21.63 -13.13
N ALA A 36 -12.31 20.63 -13.90
CA ALA A 36 -13.70 20.54 -14.32
C ALA A 36 -14.68 20.48 -13.14
N LEU A 37 -14.31 19.79 -12.05
CA LEU A 37 -15.11 19.77 -10.82
C LEU A 37 -15.25 21.16 -10.21
N LYS A 38 -14.15 21.93 -10.12
CA LYS A 38 -14.17 23.32 -9.64
C LYS A 38 -15.07 24.19 -10.53
N GLU A 39 -14.86 24.15 -11.84
CA GLU A 39 -15.61 24.94 -12.83
C GLU A 39 -17.08 24.51 -12.97
N SER A 40 -17.45 23.33 -12.48
CA SER A 40 -18.85 22.88 -12.46
C SER A 40 -19.74 23.71 -11.54
N HIS A 41 -19.15 24.50 -10.62
CA HIS A 41 -19.86 25.25 -9.59
C HIS A 41 -20.90 24.38 -8.85
N GLY A 42 -20.45 23.23 -8.36
CA GLY A 42 -21.33 22.26 -7.69
C GLY A 42 -22.28 21.56 -8.67
N PHE A 43 -21.82 21.24 -9.87
CA PHE A 43 -22.58 20.58 -10.95
C PHE A 43 -23.72 21.40 -11.55
N THR A 44 -23.72 22.72 -11.37
CA THR A 44 -24.72 23.62 -11.93
C THR A 44 -24.42 23.98 -13.40
N VAL A 45 -23.14 23.91 -13.81
CA VAL A 45 -22.71 24.17 -15.19
C VAL A 45 -22.56 22.85 -15.96
N PRO A 46 -23.36 22.56 -17.00
CA PRO A 46 -23.41 21.24 -17.63
C PRO A 46 -22.10 20.80 -18.30
N ALA A 47 -21.45 21.69 -19.05
CA ALA A 47 -20.24 21.36 -19.81
C ALA A 47 -19.08 20.83 -18.93
N PRO A 48 -18.60 21.55 -17.91
CA PRO A 48 -17.58 21.05 -16.99
C PRO A 48 -18.05 19.85 -16.16
N SER A 49 -19.35 19.75 -15.85
CA SER A 49 -19.90 18.57 -15.17
C SER A 49 -19.73 17.31 -16.01
N VAL A 50 -20.06 17.36 -17.30
CA VAL A 50 -19.87 16.23 -18.23
C VAL A 50 -18.40 15.85 -18.32
N VAL A 51 -17.50 16.83 -18.43
CA VAL A 51 -16.05 16.58 -18.44
C VAL A 51 -15.61 15.86 -17.17
N PHE A 52 -16.06 16.30 -15.99
CA PHE A 52 -15.77 15.63 -14.72
C PHE A 52 -16.25 14.18 -14.72
N PHE A 53 -17.52 13.93 -15.07
CA PHE A 53 -18.11 12.59 -15.03
C PHE A 53 -17.46 11.61 -16.01
N ILE A 54 -16.82 12.10 -17.08
CA ILE A 54 -16.10 11.25 -18.03
C ILE A 54 -14.63 11.10 -17.61
N ALA A 55 -13.93 12.19 -17.31
CA ALA A 55 -12.50 12.17 -17.04
C ALA A 55 -12.16 11.49 -15.70
N ASN A 56 -13.01 11.64 -14.67
CA ASN A 56 -12.81 11.02 -13.37
C ASN A 56 -12.73 9.48 -13.45
N PRO A 57 -13.74 8.75 -13.97
CA PRO A 57 -13.65 7.30 -14.05
C PRO A 57 -12.49 6.83 -14.94
N ILE A 58 -12.20 7.52 -16.07
CA ILE A 58 -11.06 7.16 -16.92
C ILE A 58 -9.74 7.31 -16.17
N SER A 59 -9.56 8.40 -15.40
CA SER A 59 -8.40 8.60 -14.53
C SER A 59 -8.30 7.46 -13.50
N MET A 60 -9.38 7.16 -12.78
CA MET A 60 -9.44 6.09 -11.77
C MET A 60 -9.10 4.71 -12.34
N PHE A 61 -9.67 4.35 -13.49
CA PHE A 61 -9.38 3.07 -14.14
C PHE A 61 -7.94 3.00 -14.64
N GLY A 62 -7.38 4.10 -15.14
CA GLY A 62 -5.97 4.18 -15.50
C GLY A 62 -5.04 3.95 -14.31
N LEU A 63 -5.35 4.55 -13.15
CA LEU A 63 -4.60 4.34 -11.91
C LEU A 63 -4.67 2.88 -11.48
N GLY A 64 -5.88 2.31 -11.45
CA GLY A 64 -6.10 0.91 -11.11
C GLY A 64 -5.38 -0.05 -12.06
N TYR A 65 -5.30 0.29 -13.36
CA TYR A 65 -4.49 -0.47 -14.32
C TYR A 65 -3.00 -0.39 -14.00
N ALA A 66 -2.47 0.81 -13.72
CA ALA A 66 -1.06 0.98 -13.38
C ALA A 66 -0.66 0.21 -12.11
N MET A 67 -1.53 0.18 -11.10
CA MET A 67 -1.35 -0.58 -9.86
C MET A 67 -1.27 -2.10 -10.06
N ARG A 68 -1.65 -2.65 -11.23
CA ARG A 68 -1.42 -4.07 -11.55
C ARG A 68 0.06 -4.40 -11.77
N GLY A 69 0.88 -3.40 -12.08
CA GLY A 69 2.30 -3.55 -12.37
C GLY A 69 3.21 -2.75 -11.43
N LEU A 70 2.66 -1.84 -10.62
CA LEU A 70 3.41 -0.97 -9.73
C LEU A 70 2.92 -1.14 -8.28
N PRO A 71 3.82 -1.00 -7.28
CA PRO A 71 3.40 -0.92 -5.89
C PRO A 71 2.38 0.20 -5.69
N VAL A 72 1.35 -0.06 -4.90
CA VAL A 72 0.25 0.90 -4.64
C VAL A 72 0.80 2.22 -4.10
N SER A 73 1.76 2.18 -3.18
CA SER A 73 2.40 3.37 -2.62
C SER A 73 3.05 4.24 -3.70
N VAL A 74 3.79 3.63 -4.63
CA VAL A 74 4.46 4.32 -5.75
C VAL A 74 3.44 4.90 -6.72
N ALA A 75 2.48 4.09 -7.17
CA ALA A 75 1.48 4.53 -8.14
C ALA A 75 0.61 5.66 -7.57
N TYR A 76 0.11 5.50 -6.34
CA TYR A 76 -0.75 6.50 -5.71
C TYR A 76 -0.01 7.81 -5.43
N ALA A 77 1.23 7.74 -4.96
CA ALA A 77 2.04 8.93 -4.68
C ALA A 77 2.34 9.72 -5.97
N ILE A 78 2.67 9.03 -7.07
CA ILE A 78 2.93 9.69 -8.36
C ILE A 78 1.64 10.25 -8.96
N TRP A 79 0.55 9.49 -8.92
CA TRP A 79 -0.75 9.93 -9.43
C TRP A 79 -1.18 11.22 -8.74
N THR A 80 -1.32 11.20 -7.41
CA THR A 80 -1.72 12.37 -6.62
C THR A 80 -0.73 13.54 -6.74
N GLY A 81 0.57 13.29 -6.68
CA GLY A 81 1.60 14.34 -6.74
C GLY A 81 1.64 15.03 -8.10
N LEU A 82 1.61 14.26 -9.19
CA LEU A 82 1.62 14.80 -10.56
C LEU A 82 0.28 15.47 -10.89
N GLY A 83 -0.84 14.85 -10.52
CA GLY A 83 -2.18 15.42 -10.70
C GLY A 83 -2.33 16.76 -9.98
N ALA A 84 -1.88 16.86 -8.73
CA ALA A 84 -1.88 18.12 -7.98
C ALA A 84 -0.99 19.19 -8.65
N ALA A 85 0.23 18.84 -9.06
CA ALA A 85 1.15 19.78 -9.70
C ALA A 85 0.59 20.31 -11.03
N LEU A 86 0.01 19.43 -11.86
CA LEU A 86 -0.65 19.81 -13.10
C LEU A 86 -1.90 20.66 -12.87
N THR A 87 -2.71 20.34 -11.86
CA THR A 87 -3.92 21.11 -11.49
C THR A 87 -3.56 22.54 -11.12
N VAL A 88 -2.56 22.71 -10.25
CA VAL A 88 -2.10 24.05 -9.83
C VAL A 88 -1.48 24.80 -11.00
N GLY A 89 -0.60 24.15 -11.76
CA GLY A 89 0.03 24.74 -12.93
C GLY A 89 -0.99 25.20 -13.97
N ALA A 90 -1.98 24.36 -14.29
CA ALA A 90 -3.06 24.71 -15.18
C ALA A 90 -3.94 25.84 -14.62
N SER A 91 -4.22 25.86 -13.31
CA SER A 91 -4.99 26.95 -12.69
C SER A 91 -4.29 28.31 -12.81
N PHE A 92 -2.96 28.34 -12.74
CA PHE A 92 -2.18 29.56 -13.01
C PHE A 92 -2.21 29.95 -14.49
N LEU A 93 -2.07 29.00 -15.41
CA LEU A 93 -2.13 29.25 -16.85
C LEU A 93 -3.50 29.74 -17.31
N LEU A 94 -4.57 29.21 -16.73
CA LEU A 94 -5.95 29.63 -17.00
C LEU A 94 -6.32 30.93 -16.28
N GLY A 95 -5.45 31.47 -15.41
CA GLY A 95 -5.70 32.70 -14.66
C GLY A 95 -6.79 32.57 -13.58
N THR A 96 -7.21 31.35 -13.23
CA THR A 96 -8.26 31.11 -12.24
C THR A 96 -7.76 31.29 -10.80
N GLU A 97 -6.44 31.24 -10.59
CA GLU A 97 -5.81 31.54 -9.30
C GLU A 97 -4.52 32.34 -9.48
N SER A 98 -4.29 33.33 -8.60
CA SER A 98 -2.98 34.00 -8.54
C SER A 98 -1.93 33.10 -7.88
N PRO A 99 -0.70 33.05 -8.42
CA PRO A 99 0.41 32.36 -7.79
C PRO A 99 0.73 33.01 -6.44
N SER A 100 0.62 32.22 -5.37
CA SER A 100 0.90 32.64 -4.00
C SER A 100 2.08 31.83 -3.48
N ALA A 101 3.11 32.50 -2.96
CA ALA A 101 4.33 31.87 -2.44
C ALA A 101 4.06 30.73 -1.43
N PRO A 102 3.12 30.87 -0.46
CA PRO A 102 2.71 29.75 0.39
C PRO A 102 2.16 28.53 -0.37
N LYS A 103 1.35 28.72 -1.42
CA LYS A 103 0.79 27.60 -2.20
C LYS A 103 1.89 26.80 -2.90
N LEU A 104 2.87 27.50 -3.48
CA LEU A 104 4.03 26.86 -4.09
C LEU A 104 4.86 26.09 -3.05
N LEU A 105 5.03 26.65 -1.85
CA LEU A 105 5.76 25.99 -0.76
C LEU A 105 5.08 24.68 -0.34
N PHE A 106 3.76 24.70 -0.11
CA PHE A 106 3.01 23.49 0.27
C PHE A 106 2.97 22.47 -0.86
N LEU A 107 2.83 22.91 -2.12
CA LEU A 107 2.90 22.02 -3.28
C LEU A 107 4.27 21.35 -3.39
N ALA A 108 5.36 22.12 -3.21
CA ALA A 108 6.72 21.59 -3.16
C ALA A 108 6.90 20.61 -1.99
N GLY A 109 6.24 20.85 -0.84
CA GLY A 109 6.19 19.94 0.29
C GLY A 109 5.50 18.61 -0.05
N ILE A 110 4.35 18.64 -0.72
CA ILE A 110 3.65 17.42 -1.19
C ILE A 110 4.54 16.62 -2.13
N ILE A 111 5.16 17.29 -3.12
CA ILE A 111 6.11 16.66 -4.04
C ILE A 111 7.30 16.05 -3.28
N GLY A 112 7.84 16.78 -2.29
CA GLY A 112 8.91 16.30 -1.42
C GLY A 112 8.53 15.05 -0.63
N CYS A 113 7.31 14.99 -0.08
CA CYS A 113 6.79 13.81 0.61
C CYS A 113 6.64 12.60 -0.33
N VAL A 114 6.15 12.82 -1.56
CA VAL A 114 6.04 11.78 -2.59
C VAL A 114 7.42 11.23 -2.97
N ILE A 115 8.40 12.10 -3.16
CA ILE A 115 9.78 11.69 -3.44
C ILE A 115 10.37 10.95 -2.23
N GLY A 116 10.16 11.45 -1.01
CA GLY A 116 10.61 10.82 0.24
C GLY A 116 10.06 9.40 0.41
N LEU A 117 8.78 9.17 0.09
CA LEU A 117 8.16 7.85 0.11
C LEU A 117 8.80 6.86 -0.86
N LYS A 118 9.29 7.32 -2.01
CA LYS A 118 10.05 6.46 -2.94
C LYS A 118 11.36 5.95 -2.32
N PHE A 119 11.96 6.69 -1.39
CA PHE A 119 13.21 6.35 -0.72
C PHE A 119 13.02 5.76 0.68
N ALA A 120 11.80 5.79 1.22
CA ALA A 120 11.46 5.14 2.47
C ALA A 120 11.60 3.61 2.29
N LYS A 121 12.66 3.05 2.85
CA LYS A 121 12.88 1.60 2.90
C LYS A 121 11.97 1.00 3.96
N GLU A 122 11.29 -0.10 3.62
CA GLU A 122 10.50 -0.87 4.59
C GLU A 122 11.42 -1.35 5.73
N PRO A 123 11.18 -0.98 6.99
CA PRO A 123 11.87 -1.59 8.12
C PRO A 123 11.33 -3.02 8.28
N GLY A 124 12.09 -4.01 7.83
CA GLY A 124 11.68 -5.42 7.99
C GLY A 124 12.29 -6.46 7.05
N GLN A 125 13.22 -6.11 6.17
CA GLN A 125 13.87 -7.09 5.29
C GLN A 125 15.38 -7.17 5.45
N ASP A 126 15.87 -6.95 6.67
CA ASP A 126 17.27 -7.18 7.04
C ASP A 126 17.28 -7.83 8.45
N GLY A 127 17.12 -9.16 8.51
CA GLY A 127 17.57 -9.97 9.65
C GLY A 127 16.53 -10.41 10.69
N ASP A 128 15.55 -11.24 10.31
CA ASP A 128 15.15 -12.31 11.24
C ASP A 128 16.01 -13.53 10.89
N PRO A 129 16.93 -13.97 11.77
CA PRO A 129 17.59 -15.26 11.60
C PRO A 129 16.49 -16.31 11.47
N ASP A 130 16.61 -17.22 10.48
CA ASP A 130 15.71 -18.37 10.37
C ASP A 130 15.48 -18.96 11.78
N PRO A 131 14.23 -19.21 12.20
CA PRO A 131 14.00 -19.89 13.47
C PRO A 131 14.77 -21.21 13.42
N ASP A 132 15.77 -21.31 14.28
CA ASP A 132 16.69 -22.43 14.32
C ASP A 132 15.87 -23.74 14.35
N PRO A 133 16.05 -24.67 13.39
CA PRO A 133 15.33 -25.95 13.41
C PRO A 133 15.65 -26.81 14.66
N GLY A 134 16.52 -26.32 15.56
CA GLY A 134 16.78 -26.88 16.88
C GLY A 134 15.99 -26.29 18.06
N ALA A 135 15.14 -25.26 17.89
CA ALA A 135 14.46 -24.60 19.02
C ALA A 135 13.26 -25.37 19.63
N SER A 136 13.12 -26.67 19.35
CA SER A 136 12.20 -27.58 20.04
C SER A 136 12.94 -28.46 21.06
N SER A 137 13.75 -27.85 21.93
CA SER A 137 14.33 -28.52 23.09
C SER A 137 14.50 -27.61 24.31
N ALA A 138 13.65 -26.58 24.44
CA ALA A 138 13.50 -25.89 25.71
C ALA A 138 12.76 -26.82 26.69
N PRO A 139 13.29 -27.09 27.91
CA PRO A 139 12.57 -27.84 28.92
C PRO A 139 11.35 -27.03 29.36
N ASP A 140 10.17 -27.63 29.27
CA ASP A 140 8.92 -27.08 29.80
C ASP A 140 9.05 -26.80 31.32
N PRO A 141 9.06 -25.53 31.77
CA PRO A 141 9.20 -25.18 33.18
C PRO A 141 7.95 -25.54 34.02
N GLY A 142 6.89 -26.08 33.41
CA GLY A 142 5.68 -26.55 34.09
C GLY A 142 5.69 -28.02 34.51
N ARG A 143 6.70 -28.82 34.12
CA ARG A 143 6.69 -30.29 34.34
C ARG A 143 7.51 -30.78 35.54
N ALA A 144 7.67 -29.95 36.57
CA ALA A 144 8.49 -30.30 37.73
C ALA A 144 7.84 -29.98 39.09
N THR A 145 6.53 -30.20 39.25
CA THR A 145 5.91 -30.30 40.59
C THR A 145 4.59 -31.09 40.55
N GLU A 146 4.62 -32.36 40.13
CA GLU A 146 3.63 -33.31 40.66
C GLU A 146 4.38 -34.26 41.60
N PRO A 147 4.28 -34.08 42.93
CA PRO A 147 4.68 -35.13 43.84
C PRO A 147 3.74 -36.32 43.64
N SER A 148 4.32 -37.49 43.35
CA SER A 148 3.62 -38.77 43.50
C SER A 148 3.69 -39.22 44.97
N PRO A 149 2.56 -39.22 45.69
CA PRO A 149 2.30 -40.17 46.76
C PRO A 149 0.96 -40.87 46.50
N THR A 150 0.63 -42.12 46.83
CA THR A 150 1.21 -43.30 47.48
C THR A 150 0.17 -44.39 47.16
N PRO A 151 0.49 -45.69 47.00
CA PRO A 151 -0.54 -46.70 46.75
C PRO A 151 -1.48 -46.84 47.95
N THR A 152 -2.68 -46.24 47.88
CA THR A 152 -3.75 -46.47 48.85
C THR A 152 -4.44 -47.80 48.54
N SER A 153 -4.20 -48.75 49.42
CA SER A 153 -4.88 -50.04 49.54
C SER A 153 -6.40 -49.87 49.48
N THR A 154 -7.01 -50.27 48.36
CA THR A 154 -8.47 -50.46 48.27
C THR A 154 -8.82 -51.82 48.89
N PRO A 155 -9.74 -51.89 49.87
CA PRO A 155 -10.13 -53.16 50.48
C PRO A 155 -10.95 -54.03 49.52
N ARG A 156 -10.55 -55.31 49.47
CA ARG A 156 -11.14 -56.40 48.70
C ARG A 156 -12.61 -56.60 49.08
N ARG A 157 -13.55 -56.28 48.19
CA ARG A 157 -14.96 -56.64 48.36
C ARG A 157 -15.14 -58.15 48.10
N PRO A 158 -15.72 -58.94 49.02
CA PRO A 158 -15.96 -60.36 48.79
C PRO A 158 -17.10 -60.55 47.79
N GLY A 159 -16.94 -61.53 46.90
CA GLY A 159 -17.86 -61.83 45.81
C GLY A 159 -19.04 -62.74 46.18
N ARG A 160 -19.64 -63.28 45.10
CA ARG A 160 -20.73 -64.28 45.02
C ARG A 160 -22.11 -63.72 45.40
N GLY A 161 -23.16 -64.03 44.65
CA GLY A 161 -23.32 -64.92 43.50
C GLY A 161 -24.75 -64.79 42.98
#